data_AF-A0A2E4ZW74-F1
#
_entry.id   AF-A0A2E4ZW74-F1
#
_cell.length_a   1.000
_cell.length_b   1.000
_cell.length_c   1.000
_cell.angle_alpha   90.00
_cell.angle_beta   90.00
_cell.angle_gamma   90.00
#
_symmetry.space_group_name_H-M   'P 1'
#
loop_
_entity.id
_entity.type
_entity.pdbx_description
1 polymer ?
#
loop_
_entity_poly.entity_id
_entity_poly.type
_entity_poly.pdbx_seq_one_letter_code
_entity_poly.pdbx_strand_id
1 'polypeptide(L)'
;MKKLLYLVLGLPDSGRRKILMDLAAESTCSILLPKNEVTHPLDDELSKLAPTLKWQWINEKLEVEPVLPENTETIFMIADSSQDPADQIELTKDALPLNDLTLARIFTVVHCGLAESHPEIVSWYQGCIHFSDVVLLNRRDQVSQKWIKEFLDGFRQEHFPCFFEFVKKGRVDNPHHVLDPTPRRLSLFFDEEDNLFADTEEEDDDEADFDESKEDPYLARYPSGHRCKALPEIGSILSEITKHSSRLKSI
;
A
#
# COMPACT_ATOMS: atom_id res chain seq x y z
N MET A 1 -8.72 -13.36 -19.30
CA MET A 1 -8.74 -13.31 -17.83
C MET A 1 -7.97 -12.06 -17.46
N LYS A 2 -8.53 -11.16 -16.64
CA LYS A 2 -7.85 -9.93 -16.25
C LYS A 2 -6.59 -10.25 -15.45
N LYS A 3 -5.55 -9.42 -15.57
CA LYS A 3 -4.30 -9.60 -14.81
C LYS A 3 -4.50 -9.11 -13.37
N LEU A 4 -3.92 -9.82 -12.41
CA LEU A 4 -3.99 -9.47 -10.99
C LEU A 4 -2.93 -8.43 -10.64
N LEU A 5 -3.34 -7.32 -10.04
CA LEU A 5 -2.46 -6.28 -9.53
C LEU A 5 -2.35 -6.37 -8.01
N TYR A 6 -1.12 -6.48 -7.52
CA TYR A 6 -0.77 -6.31 -6.11
C TYR A 6 -0.05 -4.96 -5.94
N LEU A 7 -0.71 -4.01 -5.28
CA LEU A 7 -0.13 -2.69 -5.01
C LEU A 7 0.68 -2.74 -3.71
N VAL A 8 1.93 -2.28 -3.74
CA VAL A 8 2.84 -2.35 -2.60
C VAL A 8 3.18 -0.94 -2.11
N LEU A 9 2.49 -0.53 -1.07
CA LEU A 9 2.74 0.68 -0.29
C LEU A 9 3.89 0.48 0.70
N GLY A 10 4.47 1.59 1.13
CA GLY A 10 5.53 1.64 2.12
C GLY A 10 6.66 2.59 1.72
N LEU A 11 7.50 2.94 2.68
CA LEU A 11 8.60 3.87 2.49
C LEU A 11 9.75 3.25 1.69
N PRO A 12 10.68 4.07 1.16
CA PRO A 12 11.99 3.59 0.76
C PRO A 12 12.64 2.79 1.89
N ASP A 13 13.44 1.79 1.55
CA ASP A 13 14.18 0.93 2.49
C ASP A 13 13.39 0.11 3.53
N SER A 14 12.06 0.24 3.57
CA SER A 14 11.16 -0.62 4.36
C SER A 14 11.29 -2.12 4.01
N GLY A 15 11.94 -2.44 2.89
CA GLY A 15 12.24 -3.79 2.45
C GLY A 15 11.27 -4.36 1.42
N ARG A 16 10.38 -3.53 0.86
CA ARG A 16 9.44 -3.86 -0.24
C ARG A 16 10.08 -4.78 -1.29
N ARG A 17 11.23 -4.39 -1.82
CA ARG A 17 11.97 -5.14 -2.85
C ARG A 17 12.36 -6.54 -2.41
N LYS A 18 12.91 -6.69 -1.20
CA LYS A 18 13.34 -8.00 -0.69
C LYS A 18 12.15 -8.94 -0.45
N ILE A 19 11.03 -8.40 0.01
CA ILE A 19 9.77 -9.14 0.16
C ILE A 19 9.25 -9.55 -1.22
N LEU A 20 9.29 -8.65 -2.21
CA LEU A 20 8.88 -9.01 -3.58
C LEU A 20 9.76 -10.11 -4.19
N MET A 21 11.06 -10.19 -3.87
CA MET A 21 11.88 -11.32 -4.31
C MET A 21 11.36 -12.66 -3.77
N ASP A 22 10.84 -12.67 -2.55
CA ASP A 22 10.23 -13.86 -1.92
C ASP A 22 8.91 -14.22 -2.60
N LEU A 23 8.01 -13.23 -2.77
CA LEU A 23 6.69 -13.46 -3.38
C LEU A 23 6.75 -13.78 -4.88
N ALA A 24 7.67 -13.15 -5.62
CA ALA A 24 7.87 -13.38 -7.05
C ALA A 24 8.49 -14.75 -7.35
N ALA A 25 9.13 -15.40 -6.37
CA ALA A 25 9.64 -16.76 -6.56
C ALA A 25 8.51 -17.81 -6.60
N GLU A 26 7.33 -17.47 -6.09
CA GLU A 26 6.18 -18.38 -5.95
C GLU A 26 5.20 -18.30 -7.13
N SER A 27 5.35 -17.34 -8.04
CA SER A 27 4.43 -17.17 -9.19
C SER A 27 5.09 -16.51 -10.40
N THR A 28 4.54 -16.77 -11.59
CA THR A 28 4.90 -16.03 -12.81
C THR A 28 4.30 -14.62 -12.74
N CYS A 29 5.14 -13.64 -12.45
CA CYS A 29 4.73 -12.24 -12.30
C CYS A 29 5.61 -11.27 -13.11
N SER A 30 5.13 -10.04 -13.26
CA SER A 30 5.95 -8.88 -13.60
C SER A 30 6.02 -7.92 -12.41
N ILE A 31 7.12 -7.16 -12.32
CA ILE A 31 7.36 -6.21 -11.23
C ILE A 31 7.47 -4.80 -11.81
N LEU A 32 6.63 -3.90 -11.31
CA LEU A 32 6.63 -2.49 -11.70
C LEU A 32 7.29 -1.67 -10.60
N LEU A 33 8.40 -1.01 -10.95
CA LEU A 33 9.13 -0.11 -10.07
C LEU A 33 8.84 1.35 -10.44
N PRO A 34 8.59 2.24 -9.47
CA PRO A 34 8.29 3.63 -9.77
C PRO A 34 9.51 4.31 -10.40
N LYS A 35 9.30 5.06 -11.48
CA LYS A 35 10.37 5.73 -12.25
C LYS A 35 11.07 6.83 -11.46
N ASN A 36 10.35 7.49 -10.55
CA ASN A 36 10.87 8.60 -9.75
C ASN A 36 11.58 8.16 -8.46
N GLU A 37 11.50 6.88 -8.09
CA GLU A 37 12.25 6.39 -6.93
C GLU A 37 13.70 6.11 -7.32
N VAL A 38 14.63 6.47 -6.42
CA VAL A 38 16.06 6.21 -6.60
C VAL A 38 16.29 4.72 -6.85
N THR A 39 17.13 4.41 -7.83
CA THR A 39 17.47 3.01 -8.17
C THR A 39 18.07 2.33 -6.95
N HIS A 40 17.51 1.18 -6.58
CA HIS A 40 17.94 0.42 -5.43
C HIS A 40 18.83 -0.75 -5.88
N PRO A 41 19.85 -1.16 -5.10
CA PRO A 41 20.75 -2.27 -5.49
C PRO A 41 20.05 -3.61 -5.78
N LEU A 42 18.87 -3.83 -5.20
CA LEU A 42 18.05 -5.03 -5.43
C LEU A 42 17.22 -5.00 -6.72
N ASP A 43 17.17 -3.87 -7.45
CA ASP A 43 16.43 -3.77 -8.71
C ASP A 43 17.01 -4.75 -9.75
N ASP A 44 18.35 -4.90 -9.77
CA ASP A 44 19.06 -5.86 -10.63
C ASP A 44 18.79 -7.31 -10.23
N GLU A 45 18.58 -7.58 -8.94
CA GLU A 45 18.25 -8.92 -8.45
C GLU A 45 16.80 -9.29 -8.79
N LEU A 46 15.87 -8.35 -8.66
CA LEU A 46 14.47 -8.52 -9.08
C LEU A 46 14.37 -8.81 -10.58
N SER A 47 15.15 -8.09 -11.39
CA SER A 47 15.18 -8.25 -12.85
C SER A 47 15.66 -9.63 -13.30
N LYS A 48 16.39 -10.37 -12.45
CA LYS A 48 16.81 -11.75 -12.71
C LYS A 48 15.72 -12.78 -12.37
N LEU A 49 14.76 -12.41 -11.52
CA LEU A 49 13.68 -13.29 -11.07
C LEU A 49 12.43 -13.13 -11.94
N ALA A 50 12.09 -11.90 -12.31
CA ALA A 50 10.89 -11.57 -13.05
C ALA A 50 11.12 -10.36 -13.98
N PRO A 51 10.37 -10.25 -15.10
CA PRO A 51 10.33 -9.03 -15.90
C PRO A 51 10.08 -7.82 -14.99
N THR A 52 11.07 -6.94 -14.93
CA THR A 52 11.03 -5.74 -14.08
C THR A 52 11.00 -4.51 -14.98
N LEU A 53 9.96 -3.71 -14.84
CA LEU A 53 9.66 -2.56 -15.69
C LEU A 53 9.54 -1.30 -14.84
N LYS A 54 9.69 -0.13 -15.48
CA LYS A 54 9.49 1.16 -14.82
C LYS A 54 8.10 1.68 -15.10
N TRP A 55 7.47 2.32 -14.13
CA TRP A 55 6.15 2.92 -14.29
C TRP A 55 6.11 4.36 -13.76
N GLN A 56 5.19 5.16 -14.28
CA GLN A 56 4.88 6.51 -13.78
C GLN A 56 3.44 6.91 -14.13
N TRP A 57 2.90 7.89 -13.42
CA TRP A 57 1.65 8.57 -13.80
C TRP A 57 1.97 9.70 -14.80
N ILE A 58 1.31 9.71 -15.97
CA ILE A 58 1.35 10.82 -16.93
C ILE A 58 -0.08 11.20 -17.29
N ASN A 59 -0.47 12.44 -17.01
CA ASN A 59 -1.84 12.93 -17.22
C ASN A 59 -2.88 11.94 -16.66
N GLU A 60 -2.67 11.51 -15.41
CA GLU A 60 -3.55 10.57 -14.68
C GLU A 60 -3.63 9.16 -15.28
N LYS A 61 -2.75 8.82 -16.23
CA LYS A 61 -2.66 7.49 -16.85
C LYS A 61 -1.43 6.73 -16.38
N LEU A 62 -1.60 5.43 -16.19
CA LEU A 62 -0.51 4.51 -15.89
C LEU A 62 0.33 4.29 -17.15
N GLU A 63 1.57 4.77 -17.15
CA GLU A 63 2.54 4.53 -18.22
C GLU A 63 3.60 3.53 -17.75
N VAL A 64 3.86 2.50 -18.54
CA VAL A 64 4.81 1.42 -18.22
C VAL A 64 5.83 1.26 -19.34
N GLU A 65 7.12 1.20 -18.98
CA GLU A 65 8.25 1.13 -19.90
C GLU A 65 9.26 0.03 -19.50
N PRO A 66 9.55 -0.95 -20.38
CA PRO A 66 8.86 -1.24 -21.65
C PRO A 66 7.41 -1.71 -21.43
N VAL A 67 6.70 -2.09 -22.50
CA VAL A 67 5.33 -2.62 -22.39
C VAL A 67 5.33 -3.94 -21.59
N LEU A 68 4.29 -4.11 -20.75
CA LEU A 68 4.08 -5.35 -19.99
C LEU A 68 4.04 -6.60 -20.89
N PRO A 69 4.73 -7.69 -20.53
CA PRO A 69 4.66 -8.94 -21.28
C PRO A 69 3.22 -9.48 -21.36
N GLU A 70 2.83 -10.00 -22.53
CA GLU A 70 1.47 -10.51 -22.78
C GLU A 70 1.09 -11.66 -21.84
N ASN A 71 2.04 -12.54 -21.53
CA ASN A 71 1.87 -13.70 -20.64
C ASN A 71 1.92 -13.38 -19.15
N THR A 72 1.95 -12.09 -18.77
CA THR A 72 1.91 -11.69 -17.36
C THR A 72 0.50 -11.88 -16.80
N GLU A 73 0.34 -12.74 -15.81
CA GLU A 73 -0.92 -12.92 -15.09
C GLU A 73 -0.97 -12.15 -13.78
N THR A 74 0.18 -12.01 -13.11
CA THR A 74 0.34 -11.31 -11.83
C THR A 74 1.30 -10.14 -11.97
N ILE A 75 0.96 -9.00 -11.37
CA ILE A 75 1.77 -7.78 -11.38
C ILE A 75 1.96 -7.32 -9.93
N PHE A 76 3.20 -7.17 -9.50
CA PHE A 76 3.54 -6.45 -8.26
C PHE A 76 3.96 -5.03 -8.61
N MET A 77 3.20 -4.03 -8.18
CA MET A 77 3.51 -2.62 -8.41
C MET A 77 3.94 -1.96 -7.11
N ILE A 78 5.21 -1.55 -7.02
CA ILE A 78 5.68 -0.73 -5.92
C ILE A 78 5.15 0.70 -6.13
N ALA A 79 4.42 1.22 -5.14
CA ALA A 79 3.92 2.59 -5.16
C ALA A 79 5.08 3.60 -5.05
N ASP A 80 4.91 4.75 -5.70
CA ASP A 80 5.87 5.84 -5.66
C ASP A 80 5.79 6.51 -4.29
N SER A 81 6.85 6.34 -3.48
CA SER A 81 6.86 6.88 -2.12
C SER A 81 6.97 8.40 -2.05
N SER A 82 7.21 9.07 -3.18
CA SER A 82 7.21 10.54 -3.25
C SER A 82 5.82 11.14 -3.42
N GLN A 83 4.83 10.31 -3.76
CA GLN A 83 3.45 10.72 -4.00
C GLN A 83 2.57 10.41 -2.79
N ASP A 84 1.46 11.13 -2.65
CA ASP A 84 0.47 10.86 -1.62
C ASP A 84 -0.16 9.46 -1.84
N PRO A 85 -0.24 8.60 -0.81
CA PRO A 85 -0.84 7.27 -0.93
C PRO A 85 -2.31 7.31 -1.38
N ALA A 86 -3.12 8.24 -0.88
CA ALA A 86 -4.54 8.36 -1.21
C ALA A 86 -4.73 8.79 -2.67
N ASP A 87 -3.91 9.73 -3.16
CA ASP A 87 -3.92 10.11 -4.58
C ASP A 87 -3.55 8.93 -5.48
N GLN A 88 -2.54 8.13 -5.10
CA GLN A 88 -2.18 6.92 -5.85
C GLN A 88 -3.27 5.84 -5.82
N ILE A 89 -4.04 5.75 -4.74
CA ILE A 89 -5.17 4.82 -4.62
C ILE A 89 -6.29 5.20 -5.60
N GLU A 90 -6.65 6.48 -5.67
CA GLU A 90 -7.63 6.99 -6.66
C GLU A 90 -7.17 6.70 -8.10
N LEU A 91 -5.94 7.11 -8.43
CA LEU A 91 -5.37 6.88 -9.77
C LEU A 91 -5.29 5.38 -10.12
N THR A 92 -5.00 4.53 -9.13
CA THR A 92 -4.99 3.08 -9.33
C THR A 92 -6.38 2.58 -9.68
N LYS A 93 -7.43 2.99 -8.96
CA LYS A 93 -8.82 2.57 -9.25
C LYS A 93 -9.20 2.90 -10.69
N ASP A 94 -8.90 4.09 -11.15
CA ASP A 94 -9.22 4.54 -12.52
C ASP A 94 -8.39 3.81 -13.59
N ALA A 95 -7.13 3.47 -13.27
CA ALA A 95 -6.25 2.77 -14.19
C ALA A 95 -6.60 1.29 -14.39
N LEU A 96 -7.22 0.62 -13.40
CA LEU A 96 -7.53 -0.82 -13.46
C LEU A 96 -8.31 -1.22 -14.72
N PRO A 97 -9.50 -0.65 -15.01
CA PRO A 97 -10.29 -1.05 -16.18
C PRO A 97 -9.61 -0.67 -17.51
N LEU A 98 -8.88 0.45 -17.55
CA LEU A 98 -8.17 0.93 -18.75
C LEU A 98 -7.02 0.01 -19.17
N ASN A 99 -6.51 -0.80 -18.25
CA ASN A 99 -5.33 -1.67 -18.45
C ASN A 99 -5.66 -3.17 -18.35
N ASP A 100 -6.95 -3.55 -18.36
CA ASP A 100 -7.42 -4.94 -18.18
C ASP A 100 -6.88 -5.60 -16.90
N LEU A 101 -6.83 -4.81 -15.82
CA LEU A 101 -6.35 -5.24 -14.50
C LEU A 101 -7.52 -5.43 -13.53
N THR A 102 -7.30 -6.30 -12.55
CA THR A 102 -8.12 -6.44 -11.35
C THR A 102 -7.21 -6.28 -10.14
N LEU A 103 -7.63 -5.47 -9.16
CA LEU A 103 -6.90 -5.35 -7.90
C LEU A 103 -7.03 -6.67 -7.13
N ALA A 104 -5.90 -7.34 -6.88
CA ALA A 104 -5.84 -8.49 -6.00
C ALA A 104 -5.74 -8.02 -4.55
N ARG A 105 -4.62 -7.42 -4.16
CA ARG A 105 -4.41 -6.90 -2.81
C ARG A 105 -3.53 -5.66 -2.77
N ILE A 106 -3.71 -4.87 -1.72
CA ILE A 106 -2.85 -3.76 -1.31
C ILE A 106 -2.04 -4.21 -0.10
N PHE A 107 -0.71 -4.12 -0.21
CA PHE A 107 0.23 -4.41 0.87
C PHE A 107 0.80 -3.11 1.42
N THR A 108 0.88 -2.98 2.75
CA THR A 108 1.72 -1.95 3.38
C THR A 108 2.92 -2.58 4.06
N VAL A 109 4.12 -2.24 3.59
CA VAL A 109 5.38 -2.65 4.24
C VAL A 109 5.83 -1.58 5.24
N VAL A 110 5.74 -1.93 6.53
CA VAL A 110 6.07 -1.02 7.64
C VAL A 110 7.56 -1.15 7.98
N HIS A 111 8.28 -0.03 7.98
CA HIS A 111 9.62 0.06 8.53
C HIS A 111 9.52 0.34 10.04
N CYS A 112 9.38 -0.70 10.86
CA CYS A 112 9.09 -0.55 12.29
C CYS A 112 10.12 0.31 13.03
N GLY A 113 11.42 0.14 12.78
CA GLY A 113 12.46 0.95 13.44
C GLY A 113 12.38 2.45 13.13
N LEU A 114 11.91 2.81 11.93
CA LEU A 114 11.77 4.19 11.52
C LEU A 114 10.51 4.78 12.15
N ALA A 115 9.39 4.05 12.11
CA ALA A 115 8.14 4.47 12.72
C ALA A 115 8.23 4.60 14.26
N GLU A 116 9.04 3.78 14.94
CA GLU A 116 9.30 3.93 16.38
C GLU A 116 10.16 5.17 16.67
N SER A 117 11.18 5.43 15.84
CA SER A 117 12.10 6.57 16.04
C SER A 117 11.48 7.92 15.64
N HIS A 118 10.49 7.89 14.75
CA HIS A 118 9.82 9.05 14.16
C HIS A 118 8.29 8.86 14.21
N PRO A 119 7.65 9.09 15.36
CA PRO A 119 6.22 8.86 15.55
C PRO A 119 5.33 9.63 14.55
N GLU A 120 5.79 10.75 14.00
CA GLU A 120 5.13 11.52 12.95
C GLU A 120 4.87 10.70 11.67
N ILE A 121 5.62 9.62 11.43
CA ILE A 121 5.43 8.71 10.29
C ILE A 121 4.27 7.74 10.53
N VAL A 122 3.86 7.52 11.79
CA VAL A 122 2.81 6.55 12.11
C VAL A 122 1.48 6.92 11.47
N SER A 123 1.13 8.21 11.42
CA SER A 123 -0.10 8.67 10.77
C SER A 123 -0.09 8.48 9.25
N TRP A 124 1.09 8.57 8.62
CA TRP A 124 1.26 8.19 7.21
C TRP A 124 1.00 6.69 7.01
N TYR A 125 1.54 5.84 7.90
CA TYR A 125 1.28 4.40 7.85
C TYR A 125 -0.18 4.06 8.13
N GLN A 126 -0.87 4.76 9.03
CA GLN A 126 -2.30 4.58 9.26
C GLN A 126 -3.11 4.81 7.98
N GLY A 127 -2.78 5.85 7.21
CA GLY A 127 -3.36 6.08 5.89
C GLY A 127 -3.13 4.95 4.90
N CYS A 128 -1.89 4.47 4.79
CA CYS A 128 -1.59 3.32 3.94
C CYS A 128 -2.34 2.05 4.37
N ILE A 129 -2.41 1.79 5.68
CA ILE A 129 -3.04 0.59 6.26
C ILE A 129 -4.56 0.61 6.09
N HIS A 130 -5.19 1.79 6.09
CA HIS A 130 -6.63 1.96 5.82
C HIS A 130 -7.07 1.31 4.51
N PHE A 131 -6.23 1.41 3.47
CA PHE A 131 -6.48 0.80 2.15
C PHE A 131 -5.91 -0.61 2.00
N SER A 132 -5.16 -1.11 2.99
CA SER A 132 -4.39 -2.35 2.85
C SER A 132 -5.18 -3.60 3.22
N ASP A 133 -4.92 -4.68 2.50
CA ASP A 133 -5.40 -6.03 2.83
C ASP A 133 -4.39 -6.78 3.72
N VAL A 134 -3.10 -6.47 3.57
CA VAL A 134 -2.01 -7.07 4.34
C VAL A 134 -0.99 -6.02 4.78
N VAL A 135 -0.58 -6.07 6.05
CA VAL A 135 0.42 -5.23 6.67
C VAL A 135 1.63 -6.09 7.05
N LEU A 136 2.77 -5.77 6.46
CA LEU A 136 4.01 -6.51 6.62
C LEU A 136 4.98 -5.73 7.51
N LEU A 137 5.15 -6.19 8.76
CA LEU A 137 6.02 -5.55 9.75
C LEU A 137 7.47 -5.99 9.53
N ASN A 138 8.29 -5.09 9.01
CA ASN A 138 9.69 -5.33 8.68
C ASN A 138 10.62 -4.37 9.44
N ARG A 139 11.93 -4.61 9.37
CA ARG A 139 12.97 -3.76 9.98
C ARG A 139 12.73 -3.55 11.49
N ARG A 140 12.42 -4.64 12.19
CA ARG A 140 12.06 -4.63 13.63
C ARG A 140 13.20 -5.04 14.57
N ASP A 141 14.42 -5.23 14.05
CA ASP A 141 15.52 -5.86 14.79
C ASP A 141 15.90 -5.11 16.08
N GLN A 142 15.72 -3.78 16.10
CA GLN A 142 16.00 -2.91 17.24
C GLN A 142 14.74 -2.30 17.86
N VAL A 143 13.56 -2.81 17.49
CA VAL A 143 12.28 -2.22 17.89
C VAL A 143 11.82 -2.80 19.21
N SER A 144 11.35 -1.96 20.12
CA SER A 144 10.84 -2.44 21.40
C SER A 144 9.57 -3.27 21.22
N GLN A 145 9.48 -4.38 21.95
CA GLN A 145 8.27 -5.23 21.94
C GLN A 145 7.03 -4.47 22.42
N LYS A 146 7.24 -3.49 23.32
CA LYS A 146 6.18 -2.60 23.79
C LYS A 146 5.60 -1.78 22.63
N TRP A 147 6.44 -1.12 21.83
CA TRP A 147 5.99 -0.33 20.70
C TRP A 147 5.28 -1.19 19.65
N ILE A 148 5.80 -2.39 19.33
CA ILE A 148 5.13 -3.30 18.38
C ILE A 148 3.72 -3.64 18.87
N LYS A 149 3.58 -3.95 20.16
CA LYS A 149 2.29 -4.26 20.76
C LYS A 149 1.34 -3.06 20.68
N GLU A 150 1.79 -1.88 21.07
CA GLU A 150 0.98 -0.65 21.03
C GLU A 150 0.55 -0.30 19.61
N PHE A 151 1.46 -0.41 18.64
CA PHE A 151 1.17 -0.20 17.21
C PHE A 151 0.08 -1.16 16.71
N LEU A 152 0.18 -2.45 17.01
CA LEU A 152 -0.82 -3.45 16.59
C LEU A 152 -2.15 -3.32 17.33
N ASP A 153 -2.12 -3.00 18.63
CA ASP A 153 -3.32 -2.90 19.45
C ASP A 153 -4.21 -1.73 19.01
N GLY A 154 -3.65 -0.64 18.48
CA GLY A 154 -4.43 0.44 17.86
C GLY A 154 -5.35 -0.06 16.74
N PHE A 155 -4.80 -0.79 15.77
CA PHE A 155 -5.59 -1.32 14.65
C PHE A 155 -6.58 -2.42 15.06
N ARG A 156 -6.25 -3.20 16.11
CA ARG A 156 -7.17 -4.20 16.66
C ARG A 156 -8.38 -3.57 17.34
N GLN A 157 -8.17 -2.49 18.10
CA GLN A 157 -9.24 -1.73 18.75
C GLN A 157 -10.17 -1.08 17.73
N GLU A 158 -9.62 -0.68 16.58
CA GLU A 158 -10.37 -0.15 15.44
C GLU A 158 -10.93 -1.25 14.51
N HIS A 159 -10.82 -2.53 14.88
CA HIS A 159 -11.36 -3.68 14.15
C HIS A 159 -10.93 -3.79 12.68
N PHE A 160 -9.67 -3.44 12.37
CA PHE A 160 -9.15 -3.54 11.01
C PHE A 160 -9.21 -4.99 10.48
N PRO A 161 -9.81 -5.23 9.30
CA PRO A 161 -9.95 -6.59 8.74
C PRO A 161 -8.64 -7.16 8.16
N CYS A 162 -7.63 -6.31 7.97
CA CYS A 162 -6.39 -6.67 7.30
C CYS A 162 -5.48 -7.57 8.15
N PHE A 163 -4.64 -8.35 7.47
CA PHE A 163 -3.69 -9.23 8.16
C PHE A 163 -2.42 -8.49 8.56
N PHE A 164 -1.93 -8.73 9.77
CA PHE A 164 -0.64 -8.24 10.24
C PHE A 164 0.34 -9.41 10.34
N GLU A 165 1.39 -9.40 9.51
CA GLU A 165 2.41 -10.45 9.48
C GLU A 165 3.81 -9.89 9.75
N PHE A 166 4.63 -10.65 10.48
CA PHE A 166 6.02 -10.30 10.72
C PHE A 166 6.92 -10.81 9.59
N VAL A 167 7.73 -9.91 9.02
CA VAL A 167 8.69 -10.27 7.98
C VAL A 167 10.01 -10.70 8.60
N LYS A 168 10.51 -11.91 8.33
CA LYS A 168 11.79 -12.38 8.87
C LYS A 168 12.81 -12.55 7.74
N LYS A 169 13.93 -11.82 7.84
CA LYS A 169 14.99 -11.82 6.81
C LYS A 169 14.49 -11.48 5.39
N GLY A 170 13.41 -10.70 5.28
CA GLY A 170 12.80 -10.34 4.00
C GLY A 170 11.83 -11.38 3.44
N ARG A 171 11.42 -12.37 4.24
CA ARG A 171 10.44 -13.39 3.85
C ARG A 171 9.19 -13.29 4.70
N VAL A 172 8.05 -13.61 4.10
CA VAL A 172 6.78 -13.81 4.81
C VAL A 172 6.68 -15.28 5.25
N ASP A 173 5.88 -15.56 6.28
CA ASP A 173 5.76 -16.93 6.80
C ASP A 173 4.89 -17.81 5.88
N ASN A 174 3.84 -17.23 5.31
CA ASN A 174 2.93 -17.93 4.40
C ASN A 174 2.63 -17.09 3.15
N PRO A 175 3.47 -17.20 2.08
CA PRO A 175 3.28 -16.47 0.83
C PRO A 175 1.90 -16.69 0.19
N HIS A 176 1.37 -17.92 0.22
CA HIS A 176 0.06 -18.23 -0.36
C HIS A 176 -1.07 -17.46 0.34
N HIS A 177 -1.00 -17.34 1.67
CA HIS A 177 -1.98 -16.57 2.43
C HIS A 177 -1.91 -15.07 2.13
N VAL A 178 -0.69 -14.54 1.98
CA VAL A 178 -0.45 -13.13 1.61
C VAL A 178 -0.98 -12.84 0.20
N LEU A 179 -0.84 -13.79 -0.73
CA LEU A 179 -1.20 -13.64 -2.14
C LEU A 179 -2.64 -14.01 -2.48
N ASP A 180 -3.39 -14.64 -1.57
CA ASP A 180 -4.82 -14.91 -1.77
C ASP A 180 -5.56 -13.60 -2.17
N PRO A 181 -6.32 -13.52 -3.26
CA PRO A 181 -6.86 -12.25 -3.75
C PRO A 181 -8.11 -11.77 -3.00
N THR A 182 -8.55 -12.47 -1.93
CA THR A 182 -9.72 -12.04 -1.15
C THR A 182 -9.44 -10.68 -0.47
N PRO A 183 -10.26 -9.65 -0.72
CA PRO A 183 -10.13 -8.33 -0.08
C PRO A 183 -10.32 -8.41 1.44
N ARG A 184 -9.52 -7.62 2.18
CA ARG A 184 -9.53 -7.50 3.64
C ARG A 184 -9.14 -6.10 4.10
N ARG A 185 -9.51 -5.09 3.32
CA ARG A 185 -9.24 -3.68 3.58
C ARG A 185 -10.41 -3.03 4.31
N LEU A 186 -10.14 -1.95 5.03
CA LEU A 186 -11.19 -1.18 5.72
C LEU A 186 -11.96 -0.29 4.74
N SER A 187 -11.25 0.31 3.78
CA SER A 187 -11.84 1.13 2.73
C SER A 187 -12.67 0.31 1.76
N LEU A 188 -13.95 0.66 1.59
CA LEU A 188 -14.84 0.09 0.56
C LEU A 188 -14.63 0.72 -0.83
N PHE A 189 -13.63 1.59 -0.99
CA PHE A 189 -13.45 2.38 -2.21
C PHE A 189 -13.30 1.56 -3.49
N PHE A 190 -12.77 0.34 -3.41
CA PHE A 190 -12.60 -0.54 -4.57
C PHE A 190 -13.74 -1.53 -4.77
N ASP A 191 -14.68 -1.60 -3.84
CA ASP A 191 -15.78 -2.55 -3.90
C ASP A 191 -16.90 -1.94 -4.74
N GLU A 192 -17.52 -2.75 -5.61
CA GLU A 192 -18.59 -2.30 -6.51
C GLU A 192 -19.82 -1.92 -5.67
N GLU A 193 -20.40 -0.74 -5.94
CA GLU A 193 -21.60 -0.21 -5.25
C GLU A 193 -22.86 -1.10 -5.40
N ASP A 194 -22.81 -2.10 -6.28
CA ASP A 194 -23.95 -2.91 -6.75
C ASP A 194 -24.57 -3.85 -5.69
N ASN A 195 -24.05 -3.94 -4.47
CA ASN A 195 -24.65 -4.74 -3.39
C ASN A 195 -25.40 -3.93 -2.33
N LEU A 196 -25.45 -2.59 -2.43
CA LEU A 196 -26.14 -1.76 -1.43
C LEU A 196 -27.57 -1.38 -1.82
N PHE A 197 -27.98 -1.60 -3.07
CA PHE A 197 -29.28 -1.17 -3.58
C PHE A 197 -30.18 -2.31 -4.09
N ALA A 198 -29.83 -3.58 -3.86
CA ALA A 198 -30.54 -4.71 -4.46
C ALA A 198 -31.57 -5.43 -3.56
N ASP A 199 -31.73 -5.07 -2.28
CA ASP A 199 -32.75 -5.67 -1.39
C ASP A 199 -33.23 -4.68 -0.31
N THR A 200 -33.86 -3.58 -0.72
CA THR A 200 -34.85 -2.88 0.12
C THR A 200 -36.22 -2.99 -0.52
N GLU A 201 -36.71 -4.24 -0.58
CA GLU A 201 -38.15 -4.46 -0.54
C GLU A 201 -38.64 -4.03 0.84
N GLU A 202 -39.49 -3.00 0.84
CA GLU A 202 -40.39 -2.50 1.89
C GLU A 202 -40.42 -3.27 3.23
N GLU A 203 -39.77 -2.75 4.27
CA GLU A 203 -40.28 -2.85 5.65
C GLU A 203 -40.07 -1.51 6.37
N ASP A 204 -41.18 -0.83 6.66
CA ASP A 204 -41.26 0.28 7.62
C ASP A 204 -40.77 -0.23 9.00
N ASP A 205 -39.66 0.31 9.51
CA ASP A 205 -39.44 0.36 10.95
C ASP A 205 -38.60 1.59 11.34
N ASP A 206 -39.08 2.27 12.39
CA ASP A 206 -38.60 3.55 12.89
C ASP A 206 -37.20 3.45 13.53
N GLU A 207 -36.44 4.55 13.45
CA GLU A 207 -35.18 4.81 14.17
C GLU A 207 -33.94 3.94 13.82
N ALA A 208 -33.35 4.24 12.66
CA ALA A 208 -31.90 4.22 12.53
C ALA A 208 -31.45 5.41 11.69
N ASP A 209 -30.73 6.37 12.30
CA ASP A 209 -29.82 7.26 11.58
C ASP A 209 -28.73 6.37 10.94
N PHE A 210 -29.08 5.68 9.85
CA PHE A 210 -28.13 5.03 8.98
C PHE A 210 -27.52 6.14 8.15
N ASP A 211 -26.35 6.61 8.59
CA ASP A 211 -25.54 7.60 7.89
C ASP A 211 -25.05 7.01 6.56
N GLU A 212 -25.95 7.04 5.57
CA GLU A 212 -25.69 6.70 4.18
C GLU A 212 -24.48 7.52 3.68
N SER A 213 -23.43 6.80 3.30
CA SER A 213 -22.30 7.24 2.48
C SER A 213 -21.47 8.45 2.97
N LYS A 214 -20.89 8.35 4.18
CA LYS A 214 -19.65 9.11 4.42
C LYS A 214 -18.56 8.64 3.44
N GLU A 215 -18.23 9.48 2.47
CA GLU A 215 -17.04 9.34 1.62
C GLU A 215 -15.83 8.86 2.46
N ASP A 216 -15.00 7.99 1.89
CA ASP A 216 -13.83 7.46 2.59
C ASP A 216 -13.00 8.62 3.18
N PRO A 217 -12.68 8.62 4.49
CA PRO A 217 -12.14 9.79 5.18
C PRO A 217 -10.80 10.28 4.60
N TYR A 218 -9.99 9.38 4.03
CA TYR A 218 -8.72 9.72 3.41
C TYR A 218 -8.87 10.19 1.95
N LEU A 219 -10.03 9.94 1.33
CA LEU A 219 -10.34 10.37 -0.04
C LEU A 219 -11.24 11.61 -0.07
N ALA A 220 -12.08 11.82 0.94
CA ALA A 220 -12.96 12.96 1.05
C ALA A 220 -12.18 14.29 0.95
N ARG A 221 -12.72 15.26 0.21
CA ARG A 221 -12.12 16.58 0.00
C ARG A 221 -13.07 17.69 0.45
N TYR A 222 -12.50 18.73 1.05
CA TYR A 222 -13.21 19.99 1.25
C TYR A 222 -13.48 20.68 -0.10
N PRO A 223 -14.42 21.63 -0.19
CA PRO A 223 -14.64 22.43 -1.41
C PRO A 223 -13.39 23.18 -1.91
N SER A 224 -12.39 23.37 -1.05
CA SER A 224 -11.08 23.93 -1.43
C SER A 224 -10.18 22.95 -2.19
N GLY A 225 -10.56 21.67 -2.32
CA GLY A 225 -9.79 20.59 -2.95
C GLY A 225 -8.81 19.86 -2.03
N HIS A 226 -8.64 20.32 -0.79
CA HIS A 226 -7.77 19.67 0.20
C HIS A 226 -8.44 18.45 0.81
N ARG A 227 -7.65 17.41 1.13
CA ARG A 227 -8.13 16.21 1.83
C ARG A 227 -8.68 16.57 3.21
N CYS A 228 -9.81 15.97 3.57
CA CYS A 228 -10.39 16.06 4.91
C CYS A 228 -9.47 15.43 5.96
N LYS A 229 -8.91 14.26 5.66
CA LYS A 229 -7.88 13.60 6.48
C LYS A 229 -6.55 13.53 5.72
N ALA A 230 -5.85 14.67 5.67
CA ALA A 230 -4.56 14.77 4.99
C ALA A 230 -3.47 13.90 5.64
N LEU A 231 -2.64 13.27 4.81
CA LEU A 231 -1.48 12.52 5.25
C LEU A 231 -0.26 13.44 5.39
N PRO A 232 0.69 13.11 6.28
CA PRO A 232 1.95 13.85 6.38
C PRO A 232 2.73 13.84 5.07
N GLU A 233 3.37 14.96 4.73
CA GLU A 233 4.24 15.06 3.56
C GLU A 233 5.55 14.28 3.80
N ILE A 234 5.54 13.02 3.37
CA ILE A 234 6.59 12.06 3.74
C ILE A 234 7.97 12.41 3.18
N GLY A 235 8.02 13.02 1.98
CA GLY A 235 9.27 13.47 1.37
C GLY A 235 10.01 14.50 2.22
N SER A 236 9.28 15.43 2.83
CA SER A 236 9.83 16.43 3.75
C SER A 236 10.37 15.79 5.01
N ILE A 237 9.61 14.87 5.63
CA ILE A 237 10.03 14.14 6.83
C ILE A 237 11.32 13.34 6.57
N LEU A 238 11.36 12.54 5.50
CA LEU A 238 12.54 11.74 5.15
C LEU A 238 13.78 12.59 4.85
N SER A 239 13.58 13.75 4.21
CA SER A 239 14.65 14.71 3.94
C SER A 239 15.24 15.29 5.22
N GLU A 240 14.40 15.60 6.21
CA GLU A 240 14.84 16.10 7.52
C GLU A 240 15.61 15.05 8.32
N ILE A 241 15.14 13.81 8.34
CA ILE A 241 15.81 12.67 8.98
C ILE A 241 17.21 12.46 8.39
N THR A 242 17.31 12.53 7.06
CA THR A 242 18.59 12.34 6.34
C THR A 242 19.58 13.48 6.66
N LYS A 243 19.10 14.73 6.72
CA LYS A 243 19.92 15.90 7.08
C LYS A 243 20.44 15.84 8.53
N HIS A 244 19.63 15.37 9.47
CA HIS A 244 20.06 15.21 10.86
C HIS A 244 21.09 14.08 11.01
N SER A 245 20.87 12.96 10.31
CA SER A 245 21.78 11.82 10.33
C SER A 245 23.16 12.13 9.74
N SER A 246 23.23 12.98 8.70
CA SER A 246 24.51 13.39 8.10
C SER A 246 25.31 14.35 8.99
N ARG A 247 24.63 15.27 9.70
CA ARG A 247 25.26 16.20 10.65
C ARG A 247 25.89 15.51 11.86
N LEU A 248 25.26 14.44 12.36
CA LEU A 248 25.78 13.66 13.49
C LEU A 248 27.01 12.80 13.13
N LYS A 249 27.22 12.49 11.86
CA LYS A 249 28.40 11.73 11.38
C LYS A 249 29.62 12.60 11.06
N SER A 250 29.45 13.92 11.04
CA SER A 250 30.50 14.90 10.71
C SER A 250 31.15 15.56 11.93
N ILE A 251 30.88 15.06 13.13
CA ILE A 251 31.46 15.49 14.43
C ILE A 251 32.26 14.32 14.99
#